data_AF-A0A944PLE8-F1
#
_entry.id   AF-A0A944PLE8-F1
#
_cell.length_a   1.000
_cell.length_b   1.000
_cell.length_c   1.000
_cell.angle_alpha   90.00
_cell.angle_beta   90.00
_cell.angle_gamma   90.00
#
_symmetry.space_group_name_H-M   'P 1'
#
loop_
_entity.id
_entity.type
_entity.pdbx_description
1 polymer ?
#
loop_
_entity_poly.entity_id
_entity_poly.type
_entity_poly.pdbx_seq_one_letter_code
_entity_poly.pdbx_strand_id
1 'polypeptide(L)'
;MTIGVVAGIVLAAIVALIGLFKLMWRVAEPNEALVISGSAHKTEGIGEGMGFRIVTGRGTLVLPGVQAVRKLSLDLNETQLSVDCVTHQGIPLRVKGVVIFKVGDDLVSIANAARRFLDQQKMMPERVHIVFAGHLRSIVGGLTVEDMIRDREKLTGQTRMACGTEMEKLGLIVDSLQIHEIEDPTGYIKNLAMPHAAAVQRDARIAQAEANRLATEAEQAASARMAEATRDSEILQAGYQAERDKAAATARQAGPLSEAAARQEVVVQETRVAELEAHRREQQLQADVRKPADAAAYETRTRAEAERDARISAAQAKAKETELAAAAEATRVTTAAAADAKATEARGLAAATATRATGEAEAAATQAKGLAAAESAKAKGLAEAEAIKARAAALAENQEAVVAQQLAENWPAIVEAGAGAFGNVEHMILLNGAEGMSEMFAKALTMGGTGLGLARQLLSTMSPPPAAAPAGGTANGRIPIREE
;
A
#
# COMPACT_ATOMS: atom_id res chain seq x y z
N MET A 1 -9.37 -56.97 -138.80
CA MET A 1 -8.21 -56.92 -137.89
C MET A 1 -7.58 -55.53 -137.81
N THR A 2 -7.06 -54.96 -138.91
CA THR A 2 -6.33 -53.67 -138.95
C THR A 2 -6.93 -52.55 -138.10
N ILE A 3 -8.23 -52.25 -138.24
CA ILE A 3 -8.92 -51.19 -137.47
C ILE A 3 -8.79 -51.40 -135.95
N GLY A 4 -8.91 -52.63 -135.46
CA GLY A 4 -8.76 -52.95 -134.03
C GLY A 4 -7.32 -52.81 -133.53
N VAL A 5 -6.33 -53.10 -134.37
CA VAL A 5 -4.91 -52.89 -134.05
C VAL A 5 -4.59 -51.39 -133.98
N VAL A 6 -5.09 -50.59 -134.94
CA VAL A 6 -4.93 -49.13 -134.92
C VAL A 6 -5.62 -48.52 -133.69
N ALA A 7 -6.86 -48.94 -133.38
CA ALA A 7 -7.56 -48.48 -132.18
C ALA A 7 -6.82 -48.86 -130.88
N GLY A 8 -6.25 -50.07 -130.80
CA GLY A 8 -5.44 -50.51 -129.66
C GLY A 8 -4.15 -49.70 -129.50
N ILE A 9 -3.45 -49.39 -130.59
CA ILE A 9 -2.23 -48.55 -130.58
C ILE A 9 -2.57 -47.11 -130.15
N VAL A 10 -3.65 -46.53 -130.68
CA VAL A 10 -4.10 -45.19 -130.29
C VAL A 10 -4.50 -45.15 -128.81
N LEU A 11 -5.22 -46.15 -128.31
CA LEU A 11 -5.58 -46.26 -126.89
C LEU A 11 -4.33 -46.41 -126.00
N ALA A 12 -3.37 -47.25 -126.38
CA ALA A 12 -2.11 -47.42 -125.66
C ALA A 12 -1.28 -46.12 -125.64
N ALA A 13 -1.22 -45.38 -126.75
CA ALA A 13 -0.56 -44.08 -126.83
C ALA A 13 -1.23 -43.03 -125.94
N ILE A 14 -2.57 -42.99 -125.90
CA ILE A 14 -3.33 -42.10 -125.00
C ILE A 14 -3.08 -42.46 -123.53
N VAL A 15 -3.10 -43.74 -123.17
CA VAL A 15 -2.81 -44.19 -121.79
C VAL A 15 -1.36 -43.87 -121.39
N ALA A 16 -0.39 -44.07 -122.30
CA ALA A 16 1.00 -43.69 -122.07
C ALA A 16 1.17 -42.17 -121.90
N LEU A 17 0.47 -41.36 -122.71
CA LEU A 17 0.51 -39.90 -122.63
C LEU A 17 -0.15 -39.36 -121.35
N ILE A 18 -1.27 -39.95 -120.90
CA ILE A 18 -1.90 -39.64 -119.61
C ILE A 18 -1.00 -40.06 -118.45
N GLY A 19 -0.35 -41.23 -118.54
CA GLY A 19 0.61 -41.71 -117.55
C GLY A 19 1.83 -40.79 -117.43
N LEU A 20 2.40 -40.38 -118.57
CA LEU A 20 3.50 -39.42 -118.63
C LEU A 20 3.07 -38.06 -118.08
N PHE A 21 1.90 -37.54 -118.46
CA PHE A 21 1.38 -36.29 -117.91
C PHE A 21 1.20 -36.35 -116.39
N LYS A 22 0.65 -37.45 -115.84
CA LYS A 22 0.56 -37.66 -114.38
C LYS A 22 1.93 -37.78 -113.69
N LEU A 23 2.95 -38.29 -114.37
CA LEU A 23 4.32 -38.36 -113.84
C LEU A 23 5.01 -36.98 -113.84
N MET A 24 4.72 -36.16 -114.86
CA MET A 24 5.23 -34.81 -115.05
C MET A 24 4.52 -33.75 -114.20
N TRP A 25 3.23 -33.90 -113.94
CA TRP A 25 2.42 -32.89 -113.26
C TRP A 25 2.64 -32.93 -111.75
N ARG A 26 3.24 -31.88 -111.19
CA ARG A 26 3.42 -31.70 -109.75
C ARG A 26 2.65 -30.47 -109.28
N VAL A 27 2.00 -30.58 -108.13
CA VAL A 27 1.23 -29.50 -107.51
C VAL A 27 1.95 -29.08 -106.25
N ALA A 28 2.15 -27.77 -106.08
CA ALA A 28 2.58 -27.19 -104.81
C ALA A 28 1.36 -27.09 -103.89
N GLU A 29 1.47 -27.62 -102.68
CA GLU A 29 0.46 -27.39 -101.62
C GLU A 29 0.54 -25.91 -101.15
N PRO A 30 -0.52 -25.32 -100.58
CA PRO A 30 -0.53 -23.88 -100.26
C PRO A 30 0.58 -23.43 -99.29
N ASN A 31 1.02 -24.35 -98.44
CA ASN A 31 2.11 -24.22 -97.47
C ASN A 31 3.46 -24.76 -97.98
N GLU A 32 3.63 -24.96 -99.29
CA GLU A 32 4.89 -25.44 -99.88
C GLU A 32 5.34 -24.63 -101.10
N ALA A 33 6.65 -24.46 -101.21
CA ALA A 33 7.31 -24.07 -102.45
C ALA A 33 7.97 -25.29 -103.10
N LEU A 34 7.62 -25.54 -104.37
CA LEU A 34 8.37 -26.47 -105.22
C LEU A 34 9.59 -25.75 -105.81
N VAL A 35 10.77 -26.23 -105.44
CA VAL A 35 12.06 -25.81 -105.98
C VAL A 35 12.47 -26.80 -107.08
N ILE A 36 12.59 -26.31 -108.31
CA ILE A 36 12.85 -27.13 -109.50
C ILE A 36 14.18 -26.74 -110.11
N SER A 37 15.14 -27.67 -110.17
CA SER A 37 16.48 -27.48 -110.73
C SER A 37 16.74 -28.46 -111.88
N GLY A 38 17.85 -28.27 -112.61
CA GLY A 38 18.28 -29.17 -113.70
C GLY A 38 18.12 -28.63 -115.12
N SER A 39 17.28 -27.59 -115.32
CA SER A 39 17.18 -26.86 -116.59
C SER A 39 17.58 -25.40 -116.41
N ALA A 40 18.46 -24.88 -117.28
CA ALA A 40 18.82 -23.47 -117.29
C ALA A 40 17.59 -22.59 -117.62
N HIS A 41 17.03 -21.95 -116.61
CA HIS A 41 15.92 -21.00 -116.70
C HIS A 41 16.24 -19.79 -115.83
N LYS A 42 16.06 -18.57 -116.35
CA LYS A 42 16.04 -17.37 -115.51
C LYS A 42 14.66 -17.28 -114.85
N THR A 43 14.60 -17.21 -113.52
CA THR A 43 13.38 -16.82 -112.80
C THR A 43 13.28 -15.29 -112.85
N GLU A 44 12.27 -14.75 -113.50
CA GLU A 44 12.04 -13.30 -113.58
C GLU A 44 11.78 -12.69 -112.20
N GLY A 45 12.22 -11.44 -112.00
CA GLY A 45 12.06 -10.72 -110.73
C GLY A 45 13.13 -11.01 -109.66
N ILE A 46 14.09 -11.89 -109.91
CA ILE A 46 15.22 -12.18 -109.01
C ILE A 46 16.54 -11.90 -109.75
N GLY A 47 17.56 -11.42 -109.02
CA GLY A 47 18.88 -11.08 -109.58
C GLY A 47 19.58 -12.22 -110.32
N GLU A 48 20.49 -11.87 -111.23
CA GLU A 48 21.13 -12.82 -112.13
C GLU A 48 21.86 -13.96 -111.41
N GLY A 49 21.62 -15.20 -111.86
CA GLY A 49 22.26 -16.42 -111.32
C GLY A 49 21.30 -17.46 -110.72
N MET A 50 20.00 -17.20 -110.68
CA MET A 50 18.99 -18.14 -110.16
C MET A 50 18.81 -19.39 -111.04
N GLY A 51 19.68 -20.38 -110.87
CA GLY A 51 19.66 -21.69 -111.58
C GLY A 51 18.54 -22.66 -111.18
N PHE A 52 17.45 -22.16 -110.59
CA PHE A 52 16.26 -22.95 -110.24
C PHE A 52 14.99 -22.11 -110.33
N ARG A 53 13.87 -22.80 -110.59
CA ARG A 53 12.53 -22.23 -110.70
C ARG A 53 11.76 -22.49 -109.40
N ILE A 54 11.10 -21.45 -108.88
CA ILE A 54 10.23 -21.52 -107.70
C ILE A 54 8.77 -21.57 -108.14
N VAL A 55 7.97 -22.47 -107.56
CA VAL A 55 6.53 -22.57 -107.81
C VAL A 55 5.77 -22.75 -106.49
N THR A 56 4.92 -21.79 -106.16
CA THR A 56 4.03 -21.79 -104.97
C THR A 56 2.56 -21.83 -105.38
N GLY A 57 1.73 -22.52 -104.60
CA GLY A 57 0.26 -22.50 -104.66
C GLY A 57 -0.39 -22.92 -106.00
N ARG A 58 0.35 -23.56 -106.91
CA ARG A 58 -0.13 -23.90 -108.26
C ARG A 58 0.51 -25.18 -108.81
N GLY A 59 -0.15 -25.77 -109.80
CA GLY A 59 0.41 -26.88 -110.59
C GLY A 59 1.52 -26.44 -111.54
N THR A 60 2.49 -27.31 -111.78
CA THR A 60 3.52 -27.15 -112.79
C THR A 60 3.88 -28.48 -113.43
N LEU A 61 4.13 -28.42 -114.74
CA LEU A 61 4.73 -29.52 -115.48
C LEU A 61 6.24 -29.58 -115.20
N VAL A 62 6.77 -30.78 -115.02
CA VAL A 62 8.19 -31.07 -114.76
C VAL A 62 8.64 -32.23 -115.65
N LEU A 63 9.81 -32.14 -116.26
CA LEU A 63 10.38 -33.19 -117.12
C LEU A 63 11.13 -34.25 -116.27
N PRO A 64 10.60 -35.47 -116.09
CA PRO A 64 11.28 -36.52 -115.34
C PRO A 64 12.62 -36.88 -115.99
N GLY A 65 13.66 -37.06 -115.17
CA GLY A 65 15.02 -37.37 -115.62
C GLY A 65 15.88 -36.17 -116.00
N VAL A 66 15.29 -35.01 -116.35
CA VAL A 66 16.03 -33.77 -116.64
C VAL A 66 15.89 -32.75 -115.50
N GLN A 67 14.72 -32.69 -114.86
CA GLN A 67 14.44 -31.76 -113.77
C GLN A 67 14.27 -32.48 -112.44
N ALA A 68 14.95 -31.99 -111.41
CA ALA A 68 14.82 -32.44 -110.04
C ALA A 68 13.84 -31.53 -109.28
N VAL A 69 12.96 -32.11 -108.46
CA VAL A 69 12.01 -31.38 -107.63
C VAL A 69 12.34 -31.61 -106.16
N ARG A 70 12.34 -30.53 -105.37
CA ARG A 70 12.34 -30.55 -103.91
C ARG A 70 11.16 -29.71 -103.39
N LYS A 71 10.53 -30.19 -102.31
CA LYS A 71 9.55 -29.44 -101.53
C LYS A 71 10.30 -28.64 -100.46
N LEU A 72 10.00 -27.36 -100.31
CA LEU A 72 10.38 -26.52 -99.16
C LEU A 72 9.08 -26.16 -98.44
N SER A 73 8.96 -26.50 -97.15
CA SER A 73 7.83 -26.07 -96.32
C SER A 73 7.90 -24.55 -96.09
N LEU A 74 6.73 -23.92 -96.11
CA LEU A 74 6.47 -22.53 -95.77
C LEU A 74 5.66 -22.42 -94.46
N ASP A 75 5.51 -23.54 -93.73
CA ASP A 75 4.76 -23.60 -92.47
C ASP A 75 5.43 -22.78 -91.37
N LEU A 76 4.64 -22.37 -90.37
CA LEU A 76 5.17 -21.74 -89.17
C LEU A 76 5.97 -22.75 -88.35
N ASN A 77 7.15 -22.35 -87.92
CA ASN A 77 8.05 -23.09 -87.05
C ASN A 77 8.20 -22.32 -85.72
N GLU A 78 8.27 -23.05 -84.60
CA GLU A 78 8.69 -22.47 -83.32
C GLU A 78 10.13 -22.86 -82.97
N THR A 79 10.84 -21.93 -82.33
CA THR A 79 12.09 -22.19 -81.63
C THR A 79 11.96 -21.73 -80.20
N GLN A 80 12.17 -22.65 -79.26
CA GLN A 80 12.36 -22.31 -77.86
C GLN A 80 13.77 -21.74 -77.65
N LEU A 81 13.82 -20.57 -77.03
CA LEU A 81 15.03 -19.86 -76.64
C LEU A 81 15.26 -20.08 -75.14
N SER A 82 16.49 -20.44 -74.78
CA SER A 82 16.97 -20.52 -73.41
C SER A 82 18.44 -20.11 -73.43
N VAL A 83 18.72 -18.86 -73.06
CA VAL A 83 20.01 -18.21 -73.33
C VAL A 83 20.62 -17.73 -72.02
N ASP A 84 21.72 -18.36 -71.60
CA ASP A 84 22.58 -17.83 -70.54
C ASP A 84 23.36 -16.60 -71.08
N CYS A 85 23.28 -15.51 -70.33
CA CYS A 85 23.77 -14.18 -70.67
C CYS A 85 24.13 -13.39 -69.39
N VAL A 86 24.70 -12.19 -69.54
CA VAL A 86 25.11 -11.33 -68.42
C VAL A 86 24.65 -9.90 -68.71
N THR A 87 24.11 -9.20 -67.72
CA THR A 87 23.65 -7.81 -67.85
C THR A 87 24.79 -6.80 -67.82
N HIS A 88 24.49 -5.53 -68.12
CA HIS A 88 25.42 -4.41 -67.91
C HIS A 88 25.93 -4.30 -66.46
N GLN A 89 25.14 -4.76 -65.47
CA GLN A 89 25.53 -4.81 -64.06
C GLN A 89 26.48 -5.99 -63.71
N GLY A 90 26.82 -6.84 -64.67
CA GLY A 90 27.61 -8.05 -64.43
C GLY A 90 26.82 -9.21 -63.81
N ILE A 91 25.50 -9.11 -63.70
CA ILE A 91 24.63 -10.14 -63.11
C ILE A 91 24.31 -11.17 -64.21
N PRO A 92 24.63 -12.47 -64.01
CA PRO A 92 24.27 -13.51 -64.95
C PRO A 92 22.76 -13.79 -64.89
N LEU A 93 22.13 -13.94 -66.06
CA LEU A 93 20.71 -14.26 -66.21
C LEU A 93 20.54 -15.38 -67.24
N ARG A 94 19.46 -16.16 -67.11
CA ARG A 94 18.96 -17.03 -68.19
C ARG A 94 17.62 -16.50 -68.68
N VAL A 95 17.60 -16.02 -69.91
CA VAL A 95 16.37 -15.54 -70.56
C VAL A 95 15.75 -16.67 -71.35
N LYS A 96 14.49 -16.99 -71.05
CA LYS A 96 13.67 -17.95 -71.80
C LYS A 96 12.61 -17.23 -72.63
N GLY A 97 12.39 -17.71 -73.85
CA GLY A 97 11.39 -17.18 -74.76
C GLY A 97 11.03 -18.14 -75.88
N VAL A 98 10.10 -17.73 -76.74
CA VAL A 98 9.77 -18.43 -77.98
C VAL A 98 9.86 -17.45 -79.15
N VAL A 99 10.45 -17.92 -80.24
CA VAL A 99 10.43 -17.28 -81.56
C VAL A 99 9.51 -18.11 -82.45
N ILE A 100 8.50 -17.46 -83.06
CA ILE A 100 7.68 -18.03 -84.12
C ILE A 100 8.14 -17.38 -85.43
N PHE A 101 8.51 -18.20 -86.40
CA PHE A 101 9.07 -17.77 -87.67
C PHE A 101 8.59 -18.67 -88.82
N LYS A 102 8.64 -18.17 -90.04
CA LYS A 102 8.41 -18.95 -91.27
C LYS A 102 9.34 -18.50 -92.39
N VAL A 103 9.31 -19.20 -93.52
CA VAL A 103 9.89 -18.70 -94.78
C VAL A 103 9.02 -17.54 -95.27
N GLY A 104 9.64 -16.42 -95.68
CA GLY A 104 8.89 -15.29 -96.24
C GLY A 104 8.13 -15.68 -97.52
N ASP A 105 6.92 -15.16 -97.71
CA ASP A 105 6.04 -15.54 -98.83
C ASP A 105 6.53 -15.04 -100.21
N ASP A 106 7.54 -14.17 -100.22
CA ASP A 106 8.12 -13.58 -101.42
C ASP A 106 9.19 -14.48 -102.08
N LEU A 107 9.43 -14.24 -103.38
CA LEU A 107 10.35 -15.05 -104.17
C LEU A 107 11.82 -14.94 -103.73
N VAL A 108 12.23 -13.85 -103.08
CA VAL A 108 13.62 -13.66 -102.62
C VAL A 108 13.86 -14.40 -101.30
N SER A 109 12.91 -14.35 -100.37
CA SER A 109 12.92 -15.17 -99.15
C SER A 109 12.92 -16.66 -99.47
N ILE A 110 12.03 -17.13 -100.33
CA ILE A 110 11.99 -18.54 -100.75
C ILE A 110 13.31 -18.94 -101.45
N ALA A 111 13.89 -18.07 -102.28
CA ALA A 111 15.20 -18.31 -102.90
C ALA A 111 16.35 -18.37 -101.87
N ASN A 112 16.30 -17.55 -100.82
CA ASN A 112 17.30 -17.49 -99.76
C ASN A 112 17.21 -18.69 -98.80
N ALA A 113 16.00 -19.11 -98.46
CA ALA A 113 15.74 -20.29 -97.64
C ALA A 113 16.10 -21.58 -98.39
N ALA A 114 15.67 -21.72 -99.65
CA ALA A 114 16.00 -22.87 -100.50
C ALA A 114 17.53 -23.09 -100.59
N ARG A 115 18.32 -22.04 -100.86
CA ARG A 115 19.78 -22.16 -100.98
C ARG A 115 20.50 -22.59 -99.68
N ARG A 116 19.85 -22.52 -98.52
CA ARG A 116 20.48 -22.82 -97.21
C ARG A 116 19.90 -24.02 -96.48
N PHE A 117 18.63 -24.33 -96.71
CA PHE A 117 17.87 -25.26 -95.88
C PHE A 117 17.13 -26.35 -96.67
N LEU A 118 17.15 -26.38 -98.00
CA LEU A 118 16.31 -27.31 -98.80
C LEU A 118 16.45 -28.79 -98.41
N ASP A 119 17.68 -29.28 -98.20
CA ASP A 119 17.95 -30.64 -97.69
C ASP A 119 18.23 -30.65 -96.16
N GLN A 120 18.07 -29.53 -95.45
CA GLN A 120 18.34 -29.34 -94.01
C GLN A 120 17.20 -28.62 -93.25
N GLN A 121 15.94 -28.76 -93.68
CA GLN A 121 14.80 -27.99 -93.15
C GLN A 121 14.62 -28.19 -91.63
N LYS A 122 14.89 -29.41 -91.13
CA LYS A 122 14.89 -29.76 -89.70
C LYS A 122 15.92 -28.98 -88.86
N MET A 123 16.92 -28.36 -89.48
CA MET A 123 17.95 -27.54 -88.81
C MET A 123 17.59 -26.05 -88.78
N MET A 124 16.47 -25.63 -89.40
CA MET A 124 16.02 -24.22 -89.33
C MET A 124 15.84 -23.74 -87.88
N PRO A 125 15.17 -24.49 -86.96
CA PRO A 125 14.94 -24.01 -85.59
C PRO A 125 16.24 -23.78 -84.80
N GLU A 126 17.24 -24.65 -85.01
CA GLU A 126 18.57 -24.55 -84.39
C GLU A 126 19.36 -23.34 -84.91
N ARG A 127 19.36 -23.10 -86.24
CA ARG A 127 20.04 -21.92 -86.78
C ARG A 127 19.38 -20.62 -86.34
N VAL A 128 18.06 -20.58 -86.23
CA VAL A 128 17.31 -19.44 -85.65
C VAL A 128 17.70 -19.25 -84.17
N HIS A 129 17.75 -20.33 -83.38
CA HIS A 129 18.19 -20.29 -81.99
C HIS A 129 19.58 -19.65 -81.85
N ILE A 130 20.56 -20.07 -82.66
CA ILE A 130 21.94 -19.56 -82.60
C ILE A 130 22.00 -18.05 -82.88
N VAL A 131 21.31 -17.56 -83.92
CA VAL A 131 21.31 -16.13 -84.28
C VAL A 131 20.64 -15.30 -83.19
N PHE A 132 19.44 -15.71 -82.74
CA PHE A 132 18.73 -15.00 -81.68
C PHE A 132 19.48 -15.04 -80.34
N ALA A 133 20.13 -16.15 -79.99
CA ALA A 133 20.97 -16.25 -78.78
C ALA A 133 22.19 -15.31 -78.84
N GLY A 134 22.75 -15.06 -80.03
CA GLY A 134 23.79 -14.05 -80.24
C GLY A 134 23.29 -12.63 -79.96
N HIS A 135 22.23 -12.20 -80.65
CA HIS A 135 21.69 -10.85 -80.50
C HIS A 135 21.09 -10.59 -79.12
N LEU A 136 20.32 -11.54 -78.56
CA LEU A 136 19.72 -11.42 -77.23
C LEU A 136 20.80 -11.25 -76.15
N ARG A 137 21.87 -12.05 -76.20
CA ARG A 137 23.02 -11.89 -75.29
C ARG A 137 23.68 -10.52 -75.43
N SER A 138 23.83 -10.02 -76.65
CA SER A 138 24.40 -8.69 -76.91
C SER A 138 23.52 -7.54 -76.41
N ILE A 139 22.20 -7.68 -76.46
CA ILE A 139 21.25 -6.64 -76.02
C ILE A 139 21.12 -6.66 -74.48
N VAL A 140 21.04 -7.84 -73.87
CA VAL A 140 21.03 -7.99 -72.41
C VAL A 140 22.30 -7.40 -71.77
N GLY A 141 23.46 -7.56 -72.41
CA GLY A 141 24.72 -6.93 -71.96
C GLY A 141 24.71 -5.40 -71.96
N GLY A 142 23.76 -4.76 -72.65
CA GLY A 142 23.55 -3.30 -72.66
C GLY A 142 22.41 -2.82 -71.74
N LEU A 143 21.72 -3.72 -71.03
CA LEU A 143 20.57 -3.41 -70.18
C LEU A 143 20.81 -3.81 -68.72
N THR A 144 20.01 -3.24 -67.82
CA THR A 144 19.93 -3.61 -66.41
C THR A 144 18.87 -4.69 -66.19
N VAL A 145 18.96 -5.41 -65.06
CA VAL A 145 17.96 -6.39 -64.63
C VAL A 145 16.58 -5.71 -64.49
N GLU A 146 16.56 -4.49 -63.95
CA GLU A 146 15.35 -3.70 -63.73
C GLU A 146 14.66 -3.30 -65.04
N ASP A 147 15.41 -2.80 -66.03
CA ASP A 147 14.87 -2.44 -67.35
C ASP A 147 14.26 -3.65 -68.05
N MET A 148 14.93 -4.81 -67.95
CA MET A 148 14.45 -6.06 -68.55
C MET A 148 13.18 -6.62 -67.90
N ILE A 149 12.99 -6.40 -66.59
CA ILE A 149 11.79 -6.81 -65.87
C ILE A 149 10.63 -5.84 -66.15
N ARG A 150 10.92 -4.53 -66.15
CA ARG A 150 9.93 -3.46 -66.30
C ARG A 150 9.40 -3.34 -67.73
N ASP A 151 10.30 -3.26 -68.71
CA ASP A 151 9.98 -2.94 -70.10
C ASP A 151 10.29 -4.13 -71.03
N ARG A 152 9.73 -5.30 -70.76
CA ARG A 152 9.94 -6.53 -71.58
C ARG A 152 9.68 -6.34 -73.07
N GLU A 153 8.76 -5.45 -73.44
CA GLU A 153 8.46 -5.11 -74.84
C GLU A 153 9.63 -4.38 -75.52
N LYS A 154 10.35 -3.51 -74.81
CA LYS A 154 11.55 -2.80 -75.31
C LYS A 154 12.66 -3.78 -75.68
N LEU A 155 12.95 -4.74 -74.78
CA LEU A 155 13.90 -5.84 -75.03
C LEU A 155 13.48 -6.69 -76.24
N THR A 156 12.19 -7.03 -76.32
CA THR A 156 11.60 -7.82 -77.41
C THR A 156 11.71 -7.09 -78.76
N GLY A 157 11.33 -5.81 -78.80
CA GLY A 157 11.41 -4.97 -79.99
C GLY A 157 12.84 -4.77 -80.49
N GLN A 158 13.78 -4.47 -79.59
CA GLN A 158 15.21 -4.37 -79.92
C GLN A 158 15.77 -5.68 -80.48
N THR A 159 15.42 -6.82 -79.87
CA THR A 159 15.89 -8.14 -80.33
C THR A 159 15.32 -8.48 -81.70
N ARG A 160 14.03 -8.23 -81.95
CA ARG A 160 13.41 -8.43 -83.28
C ARG A 160 14.08 -7.55 -84.35
N MET A 161 14.36 -6.28 -84.06
CA MET A 161 15.05 -5.38 -85.00
C MET A 161 16.48 -5.83 -85.28
N ALA A 162 17.24 -6.23 -84.26
CA ALA A 162 18.62 -6.68 -84.41
C ALA A 162 18.75 -7.98 -85.21
N CYS A 163 17.85 -8.95 -84.98
CA CYS A 163 17.82 -10.22 -85.73
C CYS A 163 17.28 -10.06 -87.16
N GLY A 164 16.47 -9.03 -87.44
CA GLY A 164 15.71 -8.90 -88.69
C GLY A 164 16.57 -9.03 -89.94
N THR A 165 17.68 -8.29 -90.01
CA THR A 165 18.61 -8.31 -91.16
C THR A 165 19.26 -9.68 -91.40
N GLU A 166 19.53 -10.46 -90.34
CA GLU A 166 20.08 -11.82 -90.50
C GLU A 166 19.00 -12.84 -90.86
N MET A 167 17.77 -12.69 -90.37
CA MET A 167 16.63 -13.52 -90.76
C MET A 167 16.25 -13.29 -92.23
N GLU A 168 16.17 -12.03 -92.68
CA GLU A 168 15.94 -11.65 -94.08
C GLU A 168 17.02 -12.23 -95.01
N LYS A 169 18.30 -12.10 -94.62
CA LYS A 169 19.41 -12.76 -95.34
C LYS A 169 19.18 -14.26 -95.47
N LEU A 170 18.75 -14.95 -94.41
CA LEU A 170 18.43 -16.38 -94.41
C LEU A 170 17.20 -16.75 -95.25
N GLY A 171 16.30 -15.79 -95.51
CA GLY A 171 15.00 -16.00 -96.17
C GLY A 171 13.86 -16.34 -95.21
N LEU A 172 14.02 -15.99 -93.93
CA LEU A 172 13.07 -16.24 -92.86
C LEU A 172 12.47 -14.91 -92.37
N ILE A 173 11.19 -14.92 -92.01
CA ILE A 173 10.53 -13.79 -91.35
C ILE A 173 10.10 -14.19 -89.94
N VAL A 174 10.09 -13.20 -89.04
CA VAL A 174 9.80 -13.39 -87.61
C VAL A 174 8.39 -12.88 -87.34
N ASP A 175 7.42 -13.79 -87.26
CA ASP A 175 6.02 -13.46 -86.96
C ASP A 175 5.87 -12.99 -85.50
N SER A 176 6.59 -13.63 -84.57
CA SER A 176 6.56 -13.27 -83.15
C SER A 176 7.86 -13.62 -82.41
N LEU A 177 8.19 -12.80 -81.41
CA LEU A 177 9.16 -13.10 -80.36
C LEU A 177 8.47 -12.77 -79.03
N GLN A 178 8.55 -13.67 -78.04
CA GLN A 178 8.05 -13.43 -76.69
C GLN A 178 9.06 -13.88 -75.64
N ILE A 179 9.25 -13.08 -74.60
CA ILE A 179 10.10 -13.40 -73.44
C ILE A 179 9.22 -13.89 -72.28
N HIS A 180 9.21 -15.21 -72.07
CA HIS A 180 8.40 -15.84 -71.02
C HIS A 180 9.00 -15.60 -69.64
N GLU A 181 10.28 -15.90 -69.45
CA GLU A 181 10.91 -15.96 -68.13
C GLU A 181 12.32 -15.39 -68.15
N ILE A 182 12.71 -14.77 -67.04
CA ILE A 182 14.06 -14.26 -66.79
C ILE A 182 14.48 -14.88 -65.47
N GLU A 183 15.20 -16.00 -65.53
CA GLU A 183 15.77 -16.65 -64.36
C GLU A 183 17.07 -15.94 -63.94
N ASP A 184 17.29 -15.88 -62.64
CA ASP A 184 18.48 -15.31 -62.02
C ASP A 184 19.06 -16.32 -61.01
N PRO A 185 20.19 -16.98 -61.33
CA PRO A 185 20.83 -17.94 -60.43
C PRO A 185 21.53 -17.29 -59.22
N THR A 186 21.67 -15.95 -59.17
CA THR A 186 22.25 -15.24 -58.02
C THR A 186 21.22 -14.87 -56.96
N GLY A 187 19.93 -14.81 -57.34
CA GLY A 187 18.84 -14.39 -56.47
C GLY A 187 18.75 -12.86 -56.24
N TYR A 188 19.49 -12.05 -56.99
CA TYR A 188 19.33 -10.60 -57.07
C TYR A 188 17.87 -10.17 -57.27
N ILE A 189 17.14 -10.75 -58.23
CA ILE A 189 15.72 -10.44 -58.50
C ILE A 189 14.85 -10.71 -57.25
N LYS A 190 15.10 -11.84 -56.57
CA LYS A 190 14.40 -12.21 -55.33
C LYS A 190 14.72 -11.22 -54.21
N ASN A 191 15.99 -10.82 -54.08
CA ASN A 191 16.44 -9.88 -53.07
C ASN A 191 15.88 -8.46 -53.30
N LEU A 192 15.81 -8.01 -54.55
CA LEU A 192 15.19 -6.74 -54.97
C LEU A 192 13.68 -6.71 -54.62
N ALA A 193 12.99 -7.85 -54.71
CA ALA A 193 11.59 -7.97 -54.33
C ALA A 193 11.35 -8.00 -52.80
N MET A 194 12.33 -8.39 -51.97
CA MET A 194 12.13 -8.58 -50.53
C MET A 194 11.69 -7.29 -49.78
N PRO A 195 12.28 -6.10 -50.00
CA PRO A 195 11.82 -4.88 -49.34
C PRO A 195 10.36 -4.52 -49.67
N HIS A 196 9.94 -4.71 -50.93
CA HIS A 196 8.55 -4.47 -51.35
C HIS A 196 7.60 -5.50 -50.73
N ALA A 197 7.96 -6.78 -50.71
CA ALA A 197 7.17 -7.82 -50.04
C ALA A 197 7.05 -7.56 -48.53
N ALA A 198 8.13 -7.14 -47.87
CA ALA A 198 8.14 -6.80 -46.45
C ALA A 198 7.30 -5.55 -46.14
N ALA A 199 7.31 -4.54 -47.01
CA ALA A 199 6.43 -3.37 -46.88
C ALA A 199 4.95 -3.77 -47.00
N VAL A 200 4.57 -4.51 -48.04
CA VAL A 200 3.18 -5.00 -48.23
C VAL A 200 2.73 -5.87 -47.05
N GLN A 201 3.59 -6.76 -46.53
CA GLN A 201 3.28 -7.57 -45.34
C GLN A 201 3.16 -6.75 -44.05
N ARG A 202 3.98 -5.70 -43.86
CA ARG A 202 3.88 -4.77 -42.74
C ARG A 202 2.55 -4.00 -42.80
N ASP A 203 2.22 -3.47 -43.98
CA ASP A 203 1.06 -2.60 -44.16
C ASP A 203 -0.25 -3.40 -44.06
N ALA A 204 -0.28 -4.63 -44.58
CA ALA A 204 -1.35 -5.58 -44.34
C ALA A 204 -1.50 -5.97 -42.85
N ARG A 205 -0.39 -6.12 -42.11
CA ARG A 205 -0.41 -6.38 -40.67
C ARG A 205 -0.96 -5.19 -39.88
N ILE A 206 -0.62 -3.96 -40.27
CA ILE A 206 -1.17 -2.74 -39.67
C ILE A 206 -2.68 -2.68 -39.90
N ALA A 207 -3.14 -2.84 -41.15
CA ALA A 207 -4.56 -2.85 -41.48
C ALA A 207 -5.34 -3.94 -40.71
N GLN A 208 -4.79 -5.14 -40.56
CA GLN A 208 -5.41 -6.20 -39.74
C GLN A 208 -5.44 -5.85 -38.25
N ALA A 209 -4.38 -5.23 -37.72
CA ALA A 209 -4.33 -4.80 -36.32
C ALA A 209 -5.35 -3.68 -36.04
N GLU A 210 -5.49 -2.71 -36.94
CA GLU A 210 -6.49 -1.64 -36.86
C GLU A 210 -7.92 -2.19 -36.96
N ALA A 211 -8.20 -3.10 -37.90
CA ALA A 211 -9.49 -3.77 -38.02
C ALA A 211 -9.84 -4.56 -36.75
N ASN A 212 -8.89 -5.32 -36.19
CA ASN A 212 -9.07 -6.04 -34.93
C ASN A 212 -9.32 -5.08 -33.75
N ARG A 213 -8.62 -3.93 -33.71
CA ARG A 213 -8.78 -2.91 -32.66
C ARG A 213 -10.18 -2.30 -32.71
N LEU A 214 -10.65 -1.91 -33.89
CA LEU A 214 -11.98 -1.34 -34.10
C LEU A 214 -13.11 -2.34 -33.80
N ALA A 215 -12.93 -3.62 -34.17
CA ALA A 215 -13.86 -4.68 -33.80
C ALA A 215 -13.93 -4.86 -32.28
N THR A 216 -12.77 -4.94 -31.61
CA THR A 216 -12.70 -5.06 -30.14
C THR A 216 -13.32 -3.85 -29.45
N GLU A 217 -13.07 -2.63 -29.91
CA GLU A 217 -13.68 -1.41 -29.38
C GLU A 217 -15.21 -1.42 -29.52
N ALA A 218 -15.74 -1.88 -30.66
CA ALA A 218 -17.17 -2.02 -30.88
C ALA A 218 -17.81 -3.11 -30.00
N GLU A 219 -17.15 -4.26 -29.83
CA GLU A 219 -17.58 -5.36 -28.95
C GLU A 219 -17.61 -4.92 -27.47
N GLN A 220 -16.57 -4.23 -27.00
CA GLN A 220 -16.53 -3.70 -25.63
C GLN A 220 -17.61 -2.63 -25.41
N ALA A 221 -17.82 -1.73 -26.38
CA ALA A 221 -18.89 -0.73 -26.31
C ALA A 221 -20.30 -1.36 -26.34
N ALA A 222 -20.50 -2.46 -27.05
CA ALA A 222 -21.75 -3.23 -27.03
C ALA A 222 -21.94 -3.95 -25.68
N SER A 223 -20.90 -4.62 -25.19
CA SER A 223 -20.89 -5.31 -23.89
C SER A 223 -21.19 -4.37 -22.73
N ALA A 224 -20.58 -3.18 -22.70
CA ALA A 224 -20.84 -2.16 -21.69
C ALA A 224 -22.32 -1.72 -21.66
N ARG A 225 -22.93 -1.49 -22.82
CA ARG A 225 -24.37 -1.15 -22.93
C ARG A 225 -25.28 -2.30 -22.51
N MET A 226 -24.91 -3.55 -22.80
CA MET A 226 -25.64 -4.72 -22.33
C MET A 226 -25.57 -4.84 -20.81
N ALA A 227 -24.41 -4.61 -20.19
CA ALA A 227 -24.24 -4.61 -18.74
C ALA A 227 -25.02 -3.48 -18.06
N GLU A 228 -25.01 -2.27 -18.63
CA GLU A 228 -25.80 -1.11 -18.18
C GLU A 228 -27.30 -1.40 -18.24
N ALA A 229 -27.82 -1.88 -19.37
CA ALA A 229 -29.23 -2.26 -19.52
C ALA A 229 -29.64 -3.42 -18.61
N THR A 230 -28.75 -4.38 -18.35
CA THR A 230 -28.99 -5.50 -17.44
C THR A 230 -29.10 -5.00 -15.99
N ARG A 231 -28.12 -4.21 -15.54
CA ARG A 231 -28.12 -3.56 -14.22
C ARG A 231 -29.38 -2.74 -13.98
N ASP A 232 -29.79 -1.93 -14.95
CA ASP A 232 -30.94 -1.06 -14.80
C ASP A 232 -32.27 -1.85 -14.78
N SER A 233 -32.34 -2.94 -15.55
CA SER A 233 -33.43 -3.92 -15.44
C SER A 233 -33.46 -4.61 -14.07
N GLU A 234 -32.31 -5.03 -13.52
CA GLU A 234 -32.21 -5.61 -12.17
C GLU A 234 -32.62 -4.62 -11.08
N ILE A 235 -32.22 -3.35 -11.17
CA ILE A 235 -32.61 -2.29 -10.24
C ILE A 235 -34.13 -2.04 -10.30
N LEU A 236 -34.71 -1.99 -11.50
CA LEU A 236 -36.17 -1.86 -11.67
C LEU A 236 -36.91 -3.07 -11.09
N GLN A 237 -36.46 -4.29 -11.35
CA GLN A 237 -37.04 -5.51 -10.78
C GLN A 237 -36.95 -5.55 -9.25
N ALA A 238 -35.80 -5.18 -8.68
CA ALA A 238 -35.61 -5.07 -7.23
C ALA A 238 -36.50 -3.98 -6.61
N GLY A 239 -36.67 -2.84 -7.29
CA GLY A 239 -37.60 -1.78 -6.90
C GLY A 239 -39.05 -2.26 -6.85
N TYR A 240 -39.56 -2.85 -7.94
CA TYR A 240 -40.90 -3.42 -7.97
C TYR A 240 -41.09 -4.55 -6.94
N GLN A 241 -40.08 -5.37 -6.71
CA GLN A 241 -40.16 -6.42 -5.68
C GLN A 241 -40.23 -5.83 -4.27
N ALA A 242 -39.44 -4.79 -3.96
CA ALA A 242 -39.51 -4.08 -2.69
C ALA A 242 -40.87 -3.38 -2.47
N GLU A 243 -41.48 -2.80 -3.53
CA GLU A 243 -42.84 -2.26 -3.47
C GLU A 243 -43.88 -3.36 -3.20
N ARG A 244 -43.79 -4.50 -3.89
CA ARG A 244 -44.67 -5.66 -3.67
C ARG A 244 -44.53 -6.23 -2.26
N ASP A 245 -43.32 -6.37 -1.75
CA ASP A 245 -43.07 -6.89 -0.40
C ASP A 245 -43.53 -5.93 0.69
N LYS A 246 -43.39 -4.61 0.47
CA LYS A 246 -43.96 -3.57 1.33
C LYS A 246 -45.49 -3.63 1.34
N ALA A 247 -46.13 -3.69 0.17
CA ALA A 247 -47.59 -3.82 0.07
C ALA A 247 -48.10 -5.12 0.72
N ALA A 248 -47.41 -6.25 0.50
CA ALA A 248 -47.73 -7.54 1.10
C ALA A 248 -47.46 -7.57 2.62
N ALA A 249 -46.50 -6.79 3.13
CA ALA A 249 -46.29 -6.61 4.57
C ALA A 249 -47.42 -5.80 5.21
N THR A 250 -47.81 -4.67 4.60
CA THR A 250 -48.95 -3.86 5.06
C THR A 250 -50.26 -4.65 5.03
N ALA A 251 -50.51 -5.43 3.96
CA ALA A 251 -51.69 -6.31 3.88
C ALA A 251 -51.70 -7.40 4.97
N ARG A 252 -50.53 -7.99 5.28
CA ARG A 252 -50.40 -8.97 6.40
C ARG A 252 -50.55 -8.33 7.78
N GLN A 253 -50.18 -7.06 7.95
CA GLN A 253 -50.35 -6.33 9.21
C GLN A 253 -51.81 -5.92 9.46
N ALA A 254 -52.59 -5.67 8.41
CA ALA A 254 -53.98 -5.18 8.53
C ALA A 254 -54.89 -6.12 9.34
N GLY A 255 -54.76 -7.44 9.18
CA GLY A 255 -55.55 -8.43 9.93
C GLY A 255 -55.28 -8.38 11.44
N PRO A 256 -54.05 -8.67 11.91
CA PRO A 256 -53.69 -8.60 13.33
C PRO A 256 -53.89 -7.21 13.95
N LEU A 257 -53.71 -6.12 13.18
CA LEU A 257 -53.99 -4.77 13.67
C LEU A 257 -55.49 -4.54 13.88
N SER A 258 -56.35 -5.05 12.98
CA SER A 258 -57.80 -4.99 13.14
C SER A 258 -58.29 -5.86 14.30
N GLU A 259 -57.70 -7.03 14.52
CA GLU A 259 -57.95 -7.84 15.72
C GLU A 259 -57.50 -7.14 17.01
N ALA A 260 -56.32 -6.52 17.01
CA ALA A 260 -55.79 -5.81 18.17
C ALA A 260 -56.67 -4.59 18.53
N ALA A 261 -57.12 -3.83 17.53
CA ALA A 261 -58.05 -2.72 17.73
C ALA A 261 -59.40 -3.20 18.28
N ALA A 262 -59.96 -4.29 17.74
CA ALA A 262 -61.21 -4.87 18.25
C ALA A 262 -61.07 -5.38 19.69
N ARG A 263 -59.95 -6.03 20.04
CA ARG A 263 -59.67 -6.45 21.43
C ARG A 263 -59.45 -5.26 22.36
N GLN A 264 -58.79 -4.20 21.89
CA GLN A 264 -58.56 -2.99 22.68
C GLN A 264 -59.88 -2.30 23.03
N GLU A 265 -60.83 -2.22 22.09
CA GLU A 265 -62.18 -1.70 22.36
C GLU A 265 -62.88 -2.54 23.43
N VAL A 266 -62.88 -3.88 23.32
CA VAL A 266 -63.46 -4.77 24.34
C VAL A 266 -62.83 -4.54 25.72
N VAL A 267 -61.49 -4.48 25.81
CA VAL A 267 -60.79 -4.23 27.08
C VAL A 267 -61.12 -2.85 27.66
N VAL A 268 -61.31 -1.82 26.84
CA VAL A 268 -61.74 -0.49 27.31
C VAL A 268 -63.16 -0.52 27.87
N GLN A 269 -64.07 -1.31 27.30
CA GLN A 269 -65.40 -1.50 27.88
C GLN A 269 -65.36 -2.35 29.18
N GLU A 270 -64.51 -3.38 29.24
CA GLU A 270 -64.32 -4.20 30.45
C GLU A 270 -63.70 -3.41 31.61
N THR A 271 -62.66 -2.59 31.37
CA THR A 271 -62.10 -1.73 32.41
C THR A 271 -63.10 -0.68 32.88
N ARG A 272 -63.94 -0.15 31.98
CA ARG A 272 -65.01 0.78 32.34
C ARG A 272 -66.04 0.17 33.29
N VAL A 273 -66.36 -1.12 33.13
CA VAL A 273 -67.20 -1.87 34.07
C VAL A 273 -66.47 -2.06 35.41
N ALA A 274 -65.20 -2.47 35.39
CA ALA A 274 -64.40 -2.68 36.59
C ALA A 274 -64.21 -1.39 37.43
N GLU A 275 -64.02 -0.23 36.78
CA GLU A 275 -63.97 1.09 37.45
C GLU A 275 -65.27 1.41 38.20
N LEU A 276 -66.43 1.13 37.59
CA LEU A 276 -67.74 1.34 38.19
C LEU A 276 -67.98 0.41 39.38
N GLU A 277 -67.56 -0.85 39.30
CA GLU A 277 -67.61 -1.79 40.43
C GLU A 277 -66.66 -1.40 41.57
N ALA A 278 -65.45 -0.94 41.23
CA ALA A 278 -64.46 -0.47 42.20
C ALA A 278 -64.96 0.74 43.00
N HIS A 279 -65.50 1.77 42.33
CA HIS A 279 -66.10 2.92 43.02
C HIS A 279 -67.31 2.54 43.87
N ARG A 280 -68.16 1.60 43.40
CA ARG A 280 -69.30 1.10 44.19
C ARG A 280 -68.83 0.42 45.48
N ARG A 281 -67.73 -0.34 45.41
CA ARG A 281 -67.11 -1.01 46.57
C ARG A 281 -66.40 -0.03 47.50
N GLU A 282 -65.77 1.01 46.96
CA GLU A 282 -65.17 2.10 47.73
C GLU A 282 -66.22 2.84 48.57
N GLN A 283 -67.36 3.21 47.97
CA GLN A 283 -68.45 3.89 48.66
C GLN A 283 -69.03 3.05 49.81
N GLN A 284 -69.11 1.73 49.65
CA GLN A 284 -69.48 0.80 50.73
C GLN A 284 -68.44 0.81 51.87
N LEU A 285 -67.16 0.65 51.55
CA LEU A 285 -66.09 0.67 52.56
C LEU A 285 -65.98 2.01 53.31
N GLN A 286 -66.23 3.15 52.64
CA GLN A 286 -66.31 4.45 53.30
C GLN A 286 -67.53 4.58 54.23
N ALA A 287 -68.64 3.89 53.95
CA ALA A 287 -69.80 3.86 54.85
C ALA A 287 -69.57 2.94 56.06
N ASP A 288 -69.12 1.71 55.83
CA ASP A 288 -69.11 0.63 56.82
C ASP A 288 -67.87 0.63 57.72
N VAL A 289 -66.69 0.99 57.19
CA VAL A 289 -65.42 0.87 57.93
C VAL A 289 -64.97 2.21 58.51
N ARG A 290 -65.07 3.31 57.74
CA ARG A 290 -64.56 4.61 58.19
C ARG A 290 -65.43 5.25 59.27
N LYS A 291 -66.76 5.30 59.09
CA LYS A 291 -67.65 6.02 60.04
C LYS A 291 -67.56 5.50 61.49
N PRO A 292 -67.51 4.17 61.75
CA PRO A 292 -67.29 3.66 63.10
C PRO A 292 -65.87 3.96 63.64
N ALA A 293 -64.84 3.87 62.80
CA ALA A 293 -63.46 4.12 63.20
C ALA A 293 -63.20 5.59 63.53
N ASP A 294 -63.68 6.52 62.70
CA ASP A 294 -63.57 7.96 62.91
C ASP A 294 -64.33 8.39 64.19
N ALA A 295 -65.44 7.72 64.55
CA ALA A 295 -66.16 7.94 65.82
C ALA A 295 -65.37 7.46 67.06
N ALA A 296 -64.78 6.26 67.02
CA ALA A 296 -63.97 5.74 68.12
C ALA A 296 -62.67 6.55 68.33
N ALA A 297 -62.08 7.07 67.25
CA ALA A 297 -60.94 7.97 67.30
C ALA A 297 -61.28 9.32 67.95
N TYR A 298 -62.50 9.84 67.74
CA TYR A 298 -62.99 11.06 68.37
C TYR A 298 -63.17 10.89 69.88
N GLU A 299 -63.88 9.84 70.33
CA GLU A 299 -64.05 9.55 71.77
C GLU A 299 -62.70 9.44 72.50
N THR A 300 -61.78 8.68 71.90
CA THR A 300 -60.42 8.48 72.45
C THR A 300 -59.67 9.80 72.60
N ARG A 301 -59.77 10.71 71.62
CA ARG A 301 -59.12 12.03 71.66
C ARG A 301 -59.70 12.90 72.77
N THR A 302 -61.02 13.06 72.83
CA THR A 302 -61.68 13.91 73.85
C THR A 302 -61.36 13.45 75.27
N ARG A 303 -61.31 12.12 75.50
CA ARG A 303 -60.93 11.54 76.79
C ARG A 303 -59.47 11.85 77.17
N ALA A 304 -58.54 11.74 76.21
CA ALA A 304 -57.13 12.04 76.41
C ALA A 304 -56.81 13.54 76.54
N GLU A 305 -57.69 14.42 76.05
CA GLU A 305 -57.61 15.88 76.23
C GLU A 305 -58.09 16.27 77.64
N ALA A 306 -59.23 15.75 78.10
CA ALA A 306 -59.73 15.98 79.46
C ALA A 306 -58.73 15.54 80.56
N GLU A 307 -58.07 14.39 80.38
CA GLU A 307 -56.99 13.95 81.29
C GLU A 307 -55.72 14.81 81.24
N ARG A 308 -55.51 15.59 80.18
CA ARG A 308 -54.36 16.48 80.02
C ARG A 308 -54.61 17.78 80.77
N ASP A 309 -55.78 18.38 80.58
CA ASP A 309 -56.16 19.63 81.21
C ASP A 309 -56.29 19.49 82.74
N ALA A 310 -56.82 18.36 83.21
CA ALA A 310 -56.85 18.03 84.64
C ALA A 310 -55.45 17.90 85.28
N ARG A 311 -54.43 17.47 84.51
CA ARG A 311 -53.03 17.45 84.97
C ARG A 311 -52.40 18.83 84.95
N ILE A 312 -52.71 19.67 83.97
CA ILE A 312 -52.20 21.05 83.87
C ILE A 312 -52.73 21.91 85.02
N SER A 313 -54.04 21.85 85.33
CA SER A 313 -54.64 22.62 86.42
C SER A 313 -54.08 22.23 87.79
N ALA A 314 -53.87 20.93 88.04
CA ALA A 314 -53.24 20.43 89.27
C ALA A 314 -51.77 20.88 89.42
N ALA A 315 -51.02 20.95 88.33
CA ALA A 315 -49.64 21.45 88.34
C ALA A 315 -49.57 22.98 88.58
N GLN A 316 -50.45 23.75 87.93
CA GLN A 316 -50.52 25.21 88.11
C GLN A 316 -50.91 25.61 89.53
N ALA A 317 -51.80 24.86 90.19
CA ALA A 317 -52.15 25.09 91.59
C ALA A 317 -50.92 25.00 92.52
N LYS A 318 -50.12 23.94 92.40
CA LYS A 318 -48.89 23.76 93.20
C LYS A 318 -47.83 24.83 92.95
N ALA A 319 -47.62 25.23 91.69
CA ALA A 319 -46.66 26.29 91.36
C ALA A 319 -47.02 27.62 92.06
N LYS A 320 -48.31 27.99 92.02
CA LYS A 320 -48.82 29.23 92.60
C LYS A 320 -48.77 29.24 94.14
N GLU A 321 -48.97 28.08 94.76
CA GLU A 321 -48.78 27.87 96.20
C GLU A 321 -47.30 28.10 96.61
N THR A 322 -46.34 27.60 95.83
CA THR A 322 -44.91 27.80 96.10
C THR A 322 -44.42 29.24 95.89
N GLU A 323 -44.94 29.98 94.90
CA GLU A 323 -44.59 31.40 94.72
C GLU A 323 -45.05 32.27 95.90
N LEU A 324 -46.28 32.06 96.38
CA LEU A 324 -46.84 32.82 97.51
C LEU A 324 -46.09 32.57 98.82
N ALA A 325 -45.63 31.33 99.05
CA ALA A 325 -44.79 30.99 100.19
C ALA A 325 -43.42 31.70 100.13
N ALA A 326 -42.77 31.71 98.96
CA ALA A 326 -41.47 32.36 98.78
C ALA A 326 -41.53 33.89 98.97
N ALA A 327 -42.59 34.54 98.48
CA ALA A 327 -42.78 35.99 98.63
C ALA A 327 -42.97 36.43 100.09
N ALA A 328 -43.66 35.62 100.90
CA ALA A 328 -43.85 35.90 102.32
C ALA A 328 -42.52 35.87 103.10
N GLU A 329 -41.66 34.88 102.84
CA GLU A 329 -40.41 34.72 103.59
C GLU A 329 -39.34 35.75 103.16
N ALA A 330 -39.26 36.11 101.88
CA ALA A 330 -38.39 37.20 101.41
C ALA A 330 -38.71 38.55 102.09
N THR A 331 -39.98 38.81 102.38
CA THR A 331 -40.45 40.03 103.06
C THR A 331 -40.04 40.05 104.54
N ARG A 332 -39.95 38.89 105.20
CA ARG A 332 -39.43 38.77 106.58
C ARG A 332 -37.92 39.00 106.67
N VAL A 333 -37.14 38.40 105.78
CA VAL A 333 -35.68 38.50 105.81
C VAL A 333 -35.21 39.95 105.58
N THR A 334 -35.84 40.66 104.64
CA THR A 334 -35.52 42.06 104.34
C THR A 334 -35.88 43.03 105.47
N THR A 335 -36.99 42.79 106.18
CA THR A 335 -37.38 43.63 107.33
C THR A 335 -36.54 43.38 108.58
N ALA A 336 -36.05 42.16 108.79
CA ALA A 336 -35.09 41.85 109.86
C ALA A 336 -33.71 42.50 109.62
N ALA A 337 -33.13 42.31 108.44
CA ALA A 337 -31.79 42.84 108.11
C ALA A 337 -31.69 44.38 108.22
N ALA A 338 -32.77 45.10 107.91
CA ALA A 338 -32.85 46.55 108.05
C ALA A 338 -32.86 47.05 109.51
N ALA A 339 -33.23 46.19 110.48
CA ALA A 339 -33.19 46.51 111.90
C ALA A 339 -31.78 46.31 112.49
N ASP A 340 -31.13 45.18 112.18
CA ASP A 340 -29.79 44.86 112.68
C ASP A 340 -28.72 45.84 112.18
N ALA A 341 -28.79 46.27 110.92
CA ALA A 341 -27.83 47.22 110.34
C ALA A 341 -27.70 48.53 111.16
N LYS A 342 -28.83 49.07 111.65
CA LYS A 342 -28.85 50.27 112.50
C LYS A 342 -28.37 50.02 113.93
N ALA A 343 -28.44 48.79 114.42
CA ALA A 343 -27.89 48.41 115.72
C ALA A 343 -26.34 48.32 115.70
N THR A 344 -25.74 48.02 114.56
CA THR A 344 -24.26 47.96 114.41
C THR A 344 -23.58 49.33 114.35
N GLU A 345 -24.12 50.31 113.62
CA GLU A 345 -23.52 51.66 113.55
C GLU A 345 -23.43 52.33 114.94
N ALA A 346 -24.51 52.24 115.73
CA ALA A 346 -24.57 52.78 117.09
C ALA A 346 -23.54 52.12 118.05
N ARG A 347 -23.21 50.84 117.85
CA ARG A 347 -22.18 50.14 118.64
C ARG A 347 -20.77 50.53 118.22
N GLY A 348 -20.53 50.76 116.93
CA GLY A 348 -19.22 51.17 116.41
C GLY A 348 -18.72 52.50 116.98
N LEU A 349 -19.60 53.50 117.04
CA LEU A 349 -19.28 54.83 117.60
C LEU A 349 -18.97 54.79 119.10
N ALA A 350 -19.60 53.91 119.87
CA ALA A 350 -19.33 53.74 121.30
C ALA A 350 -18.02 52.97 121.59
N ALA A 351 -17.64 52.02 120.74
CA ALA A 351 -16.37 51.30 120.88
C ALA A 351 -15.15 52.23 120.65
N ALA A 352 -15.21 53.08 119.63
CA ALA A 352 -14.11 53.97 119.25
C ALA A 352 -13.73 55.01 120.32
N THR A 353 -14.66 55.39 121.21
CA THR A 353 -14.37 56.29 122.35
C THR A 353 -13.75 55.55 123.53
N ALA A 354 -14.14 54.29 123.78
CA ALA A 354 -13.59 53.49 124.88
C ALA A 354 -12.12 53.10 124.65
N THR A 355 -11.77 52.61 123.46
CA THR A 355 -10.41 52.11 123.15
C THR A 355 -9.32 53.19 123.22
N ARG A 356 -9.68 54.47 123.04
CA ARG A 356 -8.74 55.60 123.18
C ARG A 356 -8.39 55.88 124.64
N ALA A 357 -9.37 55.79 125.55
CA ALA A 357 -9.14 56.02 126.98
C ALA A 357 -8.29 54.90 127.63
N THR A 358 -8.38 53.66 127.15
CA THR A 358 -7.54 52.56 127.65
C THR A 358 -6.08 52.70 127.21
N GLY A 359 -5.82 53.07 125.95
CA GLY A 359 -4.45 53.21 125.43
C GLY A 359 -3.62 54.30 126.13
N GLU A 360 -4.26 55.42 126.50
CA GLU A 360 -3.61 56.52 127.23
C GLU A 360 -3.21 56.10 128.67
N ALA A 361 -3.98 55.22 129.32
CA ALA A 361 -3.67 54.69 130.65
C ALA A 361 -2.54 53.64 130.64
N GLU A 362 -2.51 52.75 129.63
CA GLU A 362 -1.51 51.69 129.53
C GLU A 362 -0.10 52.23 129.19
N ALA A 363 -0.02 53.34 128.44
CA ALA A 363 1.23 54.03 128.16
C ALA A 363 1.91 54.55 129.45
N ALA A 364 1.15 55.19 130.34
CA ALA A 364 1.64 55.70 131.62
C ALA A 364 2.10 54.57 132.56
N ALA A 365 1.33 53.47 132.63
CA ALA A 365 1.69 52.29 133.42
C ALA A 365 2.97 51.59 132.95
N THR A 366 3.32 51.75 131.67
CA THR A 366 4.50 51.11 131.07
C THR A 366 5.80 51.89 131.35
N GLN A 367 5.76 53.23 131.31
CA GLN A 367 6.94 54.06 131.66
C GLN A 367 7.42 53.83 133.10
N ALA A 368 6.50 53.74 134.07
CA ALA A 368 6.84 53.50 135.48
C ALA A 368 7.57 52.16 135.69
N LYS A 369 7.18 51.10 134.96
CA LYS A 369 7.84 49.79 135.00
C LYS A 369 9.22 49.80 134.36
N GLY A 370 9.41 50.59 133.30
CA GLY A 370 10.71 50.72 132.62
C GLY A 370 11.82 51.27 133.51
N LEU A 371 11.51 52.28 134.35
CA LEU A 371 12.47 52.87 135.29
C LEU A 371 12.92 51.87 136.37
N ALA A 372 11.99 51.11 136.96
CA ALA A 372 12.31 50.10 137.95
C ALA A 372 13.14 48.93 137.39
N ALA A 373 12.93 48.55 136.12
CA ALA A 373 13.73 47.51 135.46
C ALA A 373 15.19 47.94 135.22
N ALA A 374 15.42 49.22 134.90
CA ALA A 374 16.75 49.74 134.59
C ALA A 374 17.71 49.68 135.79
N GLU A 375 17.21 49.94 137.02
CA GLU A 375 18.03 49.88 138.23
C GLU A 375 18.42 48.43 138.60
N SER A 376 17.56 47.45 138.32
CA SER A 376 17.89 46.03 138.55
C SER A 376 18.96 45.52 137.56
N ALA A 377 18.91 45.97 136.29
CA ALA A 377 19.96 45.68 135.31
C ALA A 377 21.33 46.24 135.73
N LYS A 378 21.33 47.42 136.36
CA LYS A 378 22.52 48.11 136.90
C LYS A 378 23.28 47.29 137.94
N ALA A 379 22.60 46.37 138.66
CA ALA A 379 23.23 45.46 139.62
C ALA A 379 23.83 44.22 138.95
N LYS A 380 23.15 43.61 137.97
CA LYS A 380 23.65 42.39 137.29
C LYS A 380 24.89 42.65 136.44
N GLY A 381 24.94 43.77 135.71
CA GLY A 381 26.06 44.10 134.83
C GLY A 381 27.41 44.27 135.53
N LEU A 382 27.42 44.50 136.86
CA LEU A 382 28.65 44.57 137.65
C LEU A 382 29.18 43.16 138.01
N ALA A 383 28.31 42.24 138.41
CA ALA A 383 28.70 40.87 138.78
C ALA A 383 29.28 40.07 137.59
N GLU A 384 28.71 40.26 136.40
CA GLU A 384 29.20 39.59 135.18
C GLU A 384 30.57 40.14 134.71
N ALA A 385 30.83 41.43 134.94
CA ALA A 385 32.13 42.04 134.64
C ALA A 385 33.27 41.51 135.54
N GLU A 386 32.98 41.23 136.82
CA GLU A 386 33.95 40.62 137.75
C GLU A 386 34.23 39.15 137.40
N ALA A 387 33.19 38.38 137.04
CA ALA A 387 33.34 36.99 136.60
C ALA A 387 34.20 36.86 135.32
N ILE A 388 34.08 37.80 134.38
CA ILE A 388 34.90 37.82 133.16
C ILE A 388 36.35 38.23 133.48
N LYS A 389 36.58 39.18 134.38
CA LYS A 389 37.93 39.50 134.89
C LYS A 389 38.60 38.30 135.56
N ALA A 390 37.87 37.53 136.37
CA ALA A 390 38.40 36.32 137.01
C ALA A 390 38.81 35.25 135.99
N ARG A 391 38.01 35.05 134.92
CA ARG A 391 38.39 34.14 133.81
C ARG A 391 39.59 34.64 133.00
N ALA A 392 39.72 35.95 132.79
CA ALA A 392 40.89 36.52 132.12
C ALA A 392 42.19 36.32 132.92
N ALA A 393 42.13 36.42 134.25
CA ALA A 393 43.29 36.16 135.12
C ALA A 393 43.72 34.68 135.08
N ALA A 394 42.77 33.75 135.12
CA ALA A 394 43.06 32.30 135.08
C ALA A 394 43.61 31.78 133.73
N LEU A 395 43.53 32.58 132.65
CA LEU A 395 44.06 32.24 131.32
C LEU A 395 45.48 32.75 131.08
N ALA A 396 46.10 33.45 132.04
CA ALA A 396 47.44 34.02 131.88
C ALA A 396 48.58 33.10 132.34
N GLU A 397 48.31 32.05 133.12
CA GLU A 397 49.35 31.44 133.99
C GLU A 397 49.49 29.90 133.86
N ASN A 398 49.14 29.30 132.72
CA ASN A 398 49.90 28.19 132.11
C ASN A 398 49.37 27.84 130.71
N GLN A 399 50.28 27.44 129.83
CA GLN A 399 49.97 26.89 128.50
C GLN A 399 50.02 25.35 128.54
N GLU A 400 49.69 24.68 127.43
CA GLU A 400 49.78 23.21 127.25
C GLU A 400 48.81 22.34 128.09
N ALA A 401 47.51 22.38 127.78
CA ALA A 401 46.59 21.27 128.13
C ALA A 401 45.34 21.15 127.24
N VAL A 402 44.60 22.25 127.00
CA VAL A 402 43.21 22.18 126.49
C VAL A 402 43.08 22.55 125.00
N VAL A 403 43.81 21.82 124.15
CA VAL A 403 43.59 21.83 122.68
C VAL A 403 42.78 20.60 122.23
N ALA A 404 42.65 19.59 123.09
CA ALA A 404 42.26 18.23 122.67
C ALA A 404 40.76 17.86 122.74
N GLN A 405 39.89 18.69 123.34
CA GLN A 405 38.56 18.20 123.75
C GLN A 405 37.34 18.91 123.13
N GLN A 406 37.36 20.23 122.88
CA GLN A 406 36.20 20.94 122.32
C GLN A 406 36.01 20.78 120.80
N LEU A 407 36.95 20.13 120.10
CA LEU A 407 36.81 19.80 118.67
C LEU A 407 36.09 18.46 118.44
N ALA A 408 35.81 17.69 119.50
CA ALA A 408 35.36 16.30 119.40
C ALA A 408 33.84 16.12 119.18
N GLU A 409 33.00 17.08 119.55
CA GLU A 409 31.55 16.83 119.71
C GLU A 409 30.69 17.20 118.47
N ASN A 410 31.12 18.15 117.63
CA ASN A 410 30.23 18.80 116.63
C ASN A 410 30.57 18.57 115.14
N TRP A 411 31.49 17.65 114.80
CA TRP A 411 31.91 17.46 113.39
C TRP A 411 31.13 16.41 112.54
N PRO A 412 30.58 15.29 113.08
CA PRO A 412 30.08 14.20 112.24
C PRO A 412 28.94 14.54 111.25
N ALA A 413 27.94 15.33 111.66
CA ALA A 413 26.69 15.49 110.91
C ALA A 413 26.82 16.27 109.57
N ILE A 414 27.92 17.01 109.37
CA ILE A 414 28.17 17.74 108.11
C ILE A 414 28.74 16.81 107.03
N VAL A 415 29.30 15.65 107.40
CA VAL A 415 29.93 14.70 106.48
C VAL A 415 28.90 13.83 105.75
N GLU A 416 27.77 13.54 106.39
CA GLU A 416 26.72 12.66 105.85
C GLU A 416 26.14 13.16 104.52
N ALA A 417 26.04 14.48 104.34
CA ALA A 417 25.54 15.11 103.12
C ALA A 417 26.46 14.96 101.88
N GLY A 418 27.68 14.45 102.03
CA GLY A 418 28.66 14.31 100.94
C GLY A 418 28.92 12.88 100.45
N ALA A 419 28.50 11.85 101.19
CA ALA A 419 28.98 10.48 101.02
C ALA A 419 28.01 9.50 100.33
N GLY A 420 26.90 9.98 99.77
CA GLY A 420 25.85 9.15 99.15
C GLY A 420 26.20 8.47 97.81
N ALA A 421 27.46 8.50 97.37
CA ALA A 421 27.92 7.87 96.14
C ALA A 421 28.69 6.56 96.44
N PHE A 422 28.48 5.53 95.61
CA PHE A 422 29.16 4.22 95.64
C PHE A 422 28.81 3.27 96.82
N GLY A 423 27.61 3.38 97.39
CA GLY A 423 27.17 2.58 98.55
C GLY A 423 26.78 1.11 98.34
N ASN A 424 26.96 0.50 97.15
CA ASN A 424 26.65 -0.93 96.91
C ASN A 424 27.64 -1.57 95.91
N VAL A 425 28.34 -2.62 96.34
CA VAL A 425 29.20 -3.51 95.52
C VAL A 425 28.58 -4.94 95.55
N GLU A 426 29.21 -6.12 95.54
CA GLU A 426 30.61 -6.61 95.55
C GLU A 426 30.68 -7.99 94.83
N HIS A 427 31.90 -8.48 94.57
CA HIS A 427 32.27 -9.79 93.97
C HIS A 427 31.83 -10.00 92.50
N MET A 428 32.67 -10.25 91.47
CA MET A 428 34.10 -10.60 91.29
C MET A 428 34.45 -12.11 91.22
N ILE A 429 34.86 -12.57 90.02
CA ILE A 429 36.16 -13.23 89.68
C ILE A 429 36.14 -13.61 88.17
N LEU A 430 37.30 -13.62 87.50
CA LEU A 430 37.44 -13.91 86.05
C LEU A 430 37.87 -15.37 85.79
N LEU A 431 37.46 -15.94 84.63
CA LEU A 431 38.35 -16.59 83.63
C LEU A 431 37.56 -17.19 82.44
N ASN A 432 38.13 -17.09 81.22
CA ASN A 432 37.73 -17.70 79.93
C ASN A 432 36.35 -17.40 79.31
N GLY A 433 36.38 -16.85 78.07
CA GLY A 433 35.52 -17.32 76.97
C GLY A 433 34.40 -16.40 76.44
N ALA A 434 34.55 -15.98 75.17
CA ALA A 434 33.51 -15.61 74.19
C ALA A 434 32.53 -14.42 74.45
N GLU A 435 32.12 -13.82 73.32
CA GLU A 435 30.96 -12.95 73.04
C GLU A 435 30.34 -12.02 74.12
N GLY A 436 30.39 -10.70 73.85
CA GLY A 436 29.17 -9.88 73.86
C GLY A 436 28.96 -8.82 74.96
N MET A 437 27.88 -8.07 74.79
CA MET A 437 27.21 -7.17 75.76
C MET A 437 27.90 -5.89 76.26
N SER A 438 29.11 -5.54 75.81
CA SER A 438 29.67 -4.17 76.05
C SER A 438 29.34 -3.18 74.92
N GLU A 439 29.09 -3.65 73.70
CA GLU A 439 28.97 -2.80 72.50
C GLU A 439 27.64 -2.01 72.42
N MET A 440 26.59 -2.44 73.13
CA MET A 440 25.30 -1.74 73.10
C MET A 440 25.27 -0.44 73.92
N PHE A 441 26.04 -0.34 75.01
CA PHE A 441 25.93 0.79 75.94
C PHE A 441 26.64 2.06 75.43
N ALA A 442 27.77 1.91 74.74
CA ALA A 442 28.51 3.03 74.15
C ALA A 442 27.78 3.70 72.97
N LYS A 443 26.84 2.99 72.33
CA LYS A 443 26.19 3.38 71.06
C LYS A 443 24.99 4.31 71.25
N ALA A 444 24.44 4.41 72.45
CA ALA A 444 23.30 5.26 72.77
C ALA A 444 23.69 6.70 73.18
N LEU A 445 24.82 6.86 73.88
CA LEU A 445 25.28 8.15 74.44
C LEU A 445 25.95 9.08 73.41
N THR A 446 26.20 8.61 72.19
CA THR A 446 27.01 9.30 71.16
C THR A 446 26.19 10.02 70.08
N MET A 447 24.87 9.84 70.01
CA MET A 447 24.00 10.51 69.02
C MET A 447 23.63 11.97 69.37
N GLY A 448 24.25 12.57 70.39
CA GLY A 448 23.77 13.80 71.03
C GLY A 448 24.08 15.14 70.34
N GLY A 449 25.16 15.29 69.55
CA GLY A 449 25.44 16.59 68.92
C GLY A 449 26.73 16.78 68.11
N THR A 450 26.60 17.59 67.04
CA THR A 450 27.64 18.47 66.46
C THR A 450 29.03 17.88 66.15
N GLY A 451 29.11 16.90 65.26
CA GLY A 451 30.36 16.28 64.79
C GLY A 451 31.08 16.94 63.59
N LEU A 452 31.11 18.27 63.49
CA LEU A 452 31.66 19.02 62.32
C LEU A 452 33.16 18.76 62.02
N GLY A 453 33.90 18.10 62.91
CA GLY A 453 35.29 17.69 62.66
C GLY A 453 35.47 16.60 61.60
N LEU A 454 34.46 15.74 61.39
CA LEU A 454 34.59 14.57 60.49
C LEU A 454 34.91 14.95 59.04
N ALA A 455 34.44 16.12 58.60
CA ALA A 455 34.61 16.62 57.24
C ALA A 455 36.02 17.15 56.92
N ARG A 456 36.89 17.38 57.92
CA ARG A 456 38.20 18.02 57.72
C ARG A 456 39.39 17.07 57.89
N GLN A 457 39.23 15.98 58.62
CA GLN A 457 40.36 15.09 58.98
C GLN A 457 40.66 14.02 57.92
N LEU A 458 39.65 13.49 57.22
CA LEU A 458 39.85 12.58 56.08
C LEU A 458 40.55 13.25 54.88
N LEU A 459 40.54 14.58 54.81
CA LEU A 459 41.20 15.39 53.78
C LEU A 459 42.68 15.66 54.09
N SER A 460 43.21 15.18 55.22
CA SER A 460 44.50 15.62 55.79
C SER A 460 45.50 14.49 56.12
N THR A 461 45.24 13.25 55.69
CA THR A 461 46.16 12.10 55.90
C THR A 461 46.92 11.66 54.62
N MET A 462 47.10 12.61 53.70
CA MET A 462 48.33 12.93 52.95
C MET A 462 49.28 11.79 52.51
N SER A 463 49.42 11.66 51.18
CA SER A 463 50.46 10.98 50.37
C SER A 463 51.88 11.60 50.57
N PRO A 464 52.99 11.29 49.80
CA PRO A 464 53.14 10.56 48.51
C PRO A 464 54.40 9.61 48.46
N PRO A 465 55.24 9.57 47.40
CA PRO A 465 55.21 8.81 46.12
C PRO A 465 56.37 7.74 46.03
N PRO A 466 56.77 7.12 44.87
CA PRO A 466 56.40 7.23 43.44
C PRO A 466 55.97 5.85 42.82
N ALA A 467 56.11 5.41 41.54
CA ALA A 467 56.84 5.88 40.34
C ALA A 467 56.34 5.25 39.00
N ALA A 468 57.05 5.56 37.89
CA ALA A 468 57.32 4.69 36.72
C ALA A 468 56.21 4.32 35.69
N ALA A 469 55.72 5.33 34.97
CA ALA A 469 55.65 5.45 33.48
C ALA A 469 54.82 4.47 32.58
N PRO A 470 54.40 4.90 31.35
CA PRO A 470 53.30 4.24 30.61
C PRO A 470 53.57 3.84 29.13
N ALA A 471 52.66 3.02 28.58
CA ALA A 471 52.35 2.87 27.15
C ALA A 471 50.87 2.44 27.04
N GLY A 472 50.14 2.58 25.93
CA GLY A 472 50.49 3.03 24.57
C GLY A 472 49.63 2.21 23.58
N GLY A 473 48.81 2.87 22.75
CA GLY A 473 47.73 2.19 22.02
C GLY A 473 47.96 1.93 20.53
N THR A 474 47.02 1.15 19.96
CA THR A 474 46.71 0.95 18.52
C THR A 474 47.51 -0.08 17.68
N ALA A 475 46.76 -0.67 16.72
CA ALA A 475 47.16 -1.19 15.41
C ALA A 475 47.86 -2.57 15.22
N ASN A 476 47.03 -3.55 14.80
CA ASN A 476 47.13 -4.27 13.51
C ASN A 476 48.17 -5.42 13.27
N GLY A 477 47.68 -6.64 12.99
CA GLY A 477 48.30 -7.53 11.98
C GLY A 477 48.59 -9.02 12.31
N ARG A 478 48.01 -9.94 11.49
CA ARG A 478 48.49 -11.31 11.11
C ARG A 478 48.60 -12.47 12.15
N ILE A 479 47.59 -13.35 12.16
CA ILE A 479 47.60 -14.77 11.68
C ILE A 479 49.01 -15.42 11.54
N PRO A 480 49.32 -16.61 12.16
CA PRO A 480 48.67 -17.89 11.80
C PRO A 480 48.43 -18.99 12.87
N ILE A 481 47.31 -19.72 12.65
CA ILE A 481 47.02 -21.17 12.73
C ILE A 481 47.83 -22.14 13.66
N ARG A 482 47.07 -22.95 14.42
CA ARG A 482 47.24 -24.38 14.81
C ARG A 482 48.14 -24.79 15.99
N GLU A 483 47.48 -25.18 17.08
CA GLU A 483 47.36 -26.54 17.63
C GLU A 483 46.00 -26.56 18.37
N GLU A 484 45.17 -27.61 18.34
CA GLU A 484 45.32 -28.99 17.86
C GLU A 484 44.70 -29.21 16.44
#